data_AF-B7Q5P3-F1
#
_entry.id   AF-B7Q5P3-F1
#
_cell.length_a   1.000
_cell.length_b   1.000
_cell.length_c   1.000
_cell.angle_alpha   90.00
_cell.angle_beta   90.00
_cell.angle_gamma   90.00
#
_symmetry.space_group_name_H-M   'P 1'
#
loop_
_entity.id
_entity.type
_entity.pdbx_description
1 polymer ?
#
loop_
_entity_poly.entity_id
_entity_poly.type
_entity_poly.pdbx_seq_one_letter_code
_entity_poly.pdbx_strand_id
1 'polypeptide(L)'
;MRFPDLSKYPLLGASTDAGSVSYVVPLIHPTFRLDTRAVNHTPEFTKVAGSPDSLDRTLTAAKALALTALEVIRDPELLKSIKEEFEATRISQQ
;
A
#
# COMPACT_ATOMS: atom_id res chain seq x y z
N MET A 1 -12.06 13.03 6.17
CA MET A 1 -11.66 12.68 4.78
C MET A 1 -12.55 11.54 4.31
N ARG A 2 -13.26 11.65 3.18
CA ARG A 2 -14.07 10.55 2.62
C ARG A 2 -13.21 9.83 1.58
N PHE A 3 -12.93 8.56 1.79
CA PHE A 3 -12.27 7.72 0.79
C PHE A 3 -13.28 7.34 -0.31
N PRO A 4 -12.83 7.20 -1.58
CA PRO A 4 -13.69 6.73 -2.65
C PRO A 4 -14.14 5.28 -2.41
N ASP A 5 -15.32 4.93 -2.91
CA ASP A 5 -15.83 3.56 -2.90
C ASP A 5 -14.98 2.67 -3.82
N LEU A 6 -14.17 1.82 -3.20
CA LEU A 6 -13.21 0.96 -3.89
C LEU A 6 -13.89 -0.23 -4.61
N SER A 7 -15.15 -0.55 -4.30
CA SER A 7 -15.90 -1.63 -4.95
C SER A 7 -16.15 -1.38 -6.45
N LYS A 8 -15.95 -0.13 -6.90
CA LYS A 8 -16.16 0.31 -8.28
C LYS A 8 -14.96 0.07 -9.20
N TYR A 9 -13.81 -0.33 -8.66
CA TYR A 9 -12.62 -0.59 -9.44
C TYR A 9 -12.42 -2.10 -9.60
N PRO A 10 -12.11 -2.60 -10.81
CA PRO A 10 -11.84 -4.01 -11.01
C PRO A 10 -10.67 -4.44 -10.12
N LEU A 11 -10.82 -5.57 -9.43
CA LEU A 11 -9.72 -6.22 -8.72
C LEU A 11 -8.64 -6.56 -9.76
N LEU A 12 -7.57 -5.76 -9.81
CA LEU A 12 -6.38 -6.15 -10.56
C LEU A 12 -5.77 -7.36 -9.86
N GLY A 13 -5.59 -8.46 -10.59
CA GLY A 13 -4.80 -9.58 -10.12
C GLY A 13 -3.37 -9.13 -9.83
N ALA A 14 -2.91 -9.35 -8.60
CA ALA A 14 -1.56 -9.07 -8.16
C ALA A 14 -1.00 -10.30 -7.43
N SER A 15 0.31 -10.51 -7.52
CA SER A 15 1.01 -11.57 -6.81
C SER A 15 2.29 -11.00 -6.21
N THR A 16 2.44 -11.11 -4.89
CA THR A 16 3.59 -10.61 -4.13
C THR A 16 3.78 -11.46 -2.88
N ASP A 17 5.04 -11.66 -2.49
CA ASP A 17 5.43 -12.30 -1.23
C ASP A 17 5.06 -11.48 0.01
N ALA A 18 4.79 -10.18 -0.13
CA ALA A 18 4.21 -9.35 0.93
C ALA A 18 2.88 -9.92 1.45
N GLY A 19 2.12 -10.61 0.59
CA GLY A 19 0.90 -11.32 0.99
C GLY A 19 1.17 -12.46 1.96
N SER A 20 2.31 -13.14 1.87
CA SER A 20 2.71 -14.16 2.86
C SER A 20 2.98 -13.52 4.22
N VAL A 21 3.62 -12.35 4.25
CA VAL A 21 3.90 -11.59 5.47
C VAL A 21 2.61 -11.08 6.12
N SER A 22 1.60 -10.70 5.32
CA SER A 22 0.31 -10.24 5.84
C SER A 22 -0.51 -11.31 6.56
N TYR A 23 -0.09 -12.58 6.57
CA TYR A 23 -0.69 -13.60 7.45
C TYR A 23 -0.11 -13.58 8.88
N VAL A 24 1.06 -12.98 9.06
CA VAL A 24 1.81 -13.00 10.32
C VAL A 24 1.72 -11.68 11.07
N VAL A 25 1.69 -10.55 10.36
CA VAL A 25 1.63 -9.20 10.94
C VAL A 25 0.69 -8.29 10.15
N PRO A 26 0.14 -7.23 10.78
CA PRO A 26 -0.57 -6.17 10.04
C PRO A 26 0.32 -5.59 8.94
N LEU A 27 -0.20 -5.53 7.71
CA LEU A 27 0.57 -5.09 6.54
C LEU A 27 -0.30 -4.26 5.60
N ILE A 28 0.30 -3.21 5.04
CA ILE A 28 -0.22 -2.47 3.90
C ILE A 28 0.75 -2.60 2.71
N HIS A 29 0.21 -2.74 1.51
CA HIS A 29 0.98 -2.75 0.27
C HIS A 29 0.42 -1.70 -0.71
N PRO A 30 0.61 -0.40 -0.42
CA PRO A 30 0.06 0.68 -1.23
C PRO A 30 0.79 0.79 -2.58
N THR A 31 0.05 1.22 -3.60
CA THR A 31 0.59 1.55 -4.92
C THR A 31 0.36 3.03 -5.22
N PHE A 32 1.17 3.61 -6.10
CA PHE A 32 1.00 4.99 -6.57
C PHE A 32 1.13 5.08 -8.09
N ARG A 33 0.50 6.08 -8.69
CA ARG A 33 0.41 6.24 -10.15
C ARG A 33 1.62 7.00 -10.69
N LEU A 34 2.28 6.42 -11.69
CA LEU A 34 3.22 7.13 -12.57
C LEU A 34 2.49 7.71 -13.79
N ASP A 35 3.04 8.75 -14.40
CA ASP A 35 2.37 9.40 -15.54
C ASP A 35 2.56 8.64 -16.85
N THR A 36 1.90 7.49 -16.96
CA THR A 36 1.94 6.63 -18.14
C THR A 36 0.69 5.77 -18.27
N ARG A 37 0.45 5.31 -19.49
CA ARG A 37 -0.51 4.23 -19.79
C ARG A 37 0.17 2.86 -19.93
N ALA A 38 1.50 2.82 -19.91
CA ALA A 38 2.25 1.57 -19.91
C ALA A 38 1.93 0.77 -18.64
N VAL A 39 1.92 -0.55 -18.75
CA VAL A 39 1.72 -1.48 -17.62
C VAL A 39 3.06 -1.94 -17.07
N ASN A 40 3.10 -2.32 -15.79
CA ASN A 40 4.27 -2.98 -15.20
C ASN A 40 4.71 -4.19 -16.04
N HIS A 41 6.01 -4.52 -16.00
CA HIS A 41 6.65 -5.55 -16.85
C HIS A 41 6.78 -5.20 -18.34
N THR A 42 6.86 -3.91 -18.68
CA THR A 42 7.15 -3.45 -20.05
C THR A 42 8.36 -2.51 -20.09
N PRO A 43 9.15 -2.49 -21.19
CA PRO A 43 10.24 -1.52 -21.36
C PRO A 43 9.79 -0.06 -21.27
N GLU A 44 8.58 0.24 -21.75
CA GLU A 44 7.98 1.57 -21.71
C GLU A 44 7.74 2.02 -20.26
N PHE A 45 7.27 1.12 -19.40
CA PHE A 45 7.10 1.42 -17.99
C PHE A 45 8.43 1.64 -17.28
N THR A 46 9.47 0.86 -17.61
CA THR A 46 10.83 1.06 -17.07
C THR A 46 11.35 2.47 -17.37
N LYS A 47 11.16 2.96 -18.60
CA LYS A 47 11.58 4.33 -18.98
C LYS A 47 10.88 5.39 -18.13
N VAL A 48 9.58 5.23 -17.87
CA VAL A 48 8.82 6.19 -17.06
C VAL A 48 9.18 6.08 -15.59
N ALA A 49 9.32 4.87 -15.06
CA ALA A 49 9.71 4.62 -13.67
C ALA A 49 11.07 5.23 -13.33
N GLY A 50 12.01 5.25 -14.27
CA GLY A 50 13.32 5.89 -14.11
C GLY A 50 13.35 7.41 -14.35
N SER A 51 12.21 8.06 -14.56
CA SER A 51 12.17 9.50 -14.87
C SER A 51 12.22 10.40 -13.61
N PRO A 52 12.67 11.67 -13.74
CA PRO A 52 12.62 12.62 -12.64
C PRO A 52 11.23 12.89 -12.07
N ASP A 53 10.17 12.93 -12.89
CA ASP A 53 8.78 13.08 -12.41
C ASP A 53 8.35 11.90 -11.52
N SER A 54 8.73 10.68 -11.91
CA SER A 54 8.47 9.48 -11.10
C SER A 54 9.20 9.51 -9.76
N LEU A 55 10.38 10.15 -9.69
CA LEU A 55 11.09 10.32 -8.42
C LEU A 55 10.32 11.24 -7.47
N ASP A 56 9.78 12.37 -7.95
CA ASP A 56 8.98 13.28 -7.10
C ASP A 56 7.73 12.61 -6.54
N ARG A 57 7.06 11.78 -7.37
CA ARG A 57 5.94 10.93 -6.93
C ARG A 57 6.38 9.89 -5.90
N THR A 58 7.53 9.27 -6.12
CA THR A 58 8.11 8.28 -5.19
C THR A 58 8.43 8.93 -3.84
N LEU A 59 9.00 10.14 -3.83
CA LEU A 59 9.26 10.89 -2.60
C LEU A 59 7.98 11.24 -1.86
N THR A 60 6.89 11.54 -2.58
CA THR A 60 5.58 11.77 -1.98
C THR A 60 5.05 10.51 -1.30
N ALA A 61 5.10 9.35 -1.98
CA ALA A 61 4.69 8.06 -1.40
C ALA A 61 5.56 7.67 -0.20
N ALA A 62 6.88 7.89 -0.27
CA ALA A 62 7.81 7.62 0.83
C ALA A 62 7.50 8.47 2.07
N LYS A 63 7.21 9.77 1.89
CA LYS A 63 6.78 10.65 2.99
C LYS A 63 5.46 10.20 3.59
N ALA A 64 4.50 9.77 2.76
CA ALA A 64 3.23 9.26 3.25
C ALA A 64 3.43 8.02 4.14
N LEU A 65 4.23 7.04 3.69
CA LEU A 65 4.57 5.86 4.49
C LEU A 65 5.28 6.22 5.81
N ALA A 66 6.25 7.15 5.76
CA ALA A 66 6.97 7.60 6.95
C ALA A 66 6.06 8.30 7.96
N LEU A 67 5.13 9.14 7.50
CA LEU A 67 4.16 9.82 8.35
C LEU A 67 3.14 8.84 8.93
N THR A 68 2.68 7.85 8.16
CA THR A 68 1.82 6.77 8.67
C THR A 68 2.53 5.97 9.75
N ALA A 69 3.80 5.57 9.55
CA ALA A 69 4.56 4.87 10.56
C ALA A 69 4.75 5.72 11.83
N LEU A 70 5.03 7.03 11.66
CA LEU A 70 5.15 7.97 12.77
C LEU A 70 3.85 8.08 13.58
N GLU A 71 2.70 8.14 12.92
CA GLU A 71 1.38 8.19 13.57
C GLU A 71 1.13 6.92 14.39
N VAL A 72 1.37 5.75 13.80
CA VAL A 72 1.23 4.45 14.48
C VAL A 72 2.19 4.31 15.68
N ILE A 73 3.43 4.79 15.57
CA ILE A 73 4.41 4.71 16.66
C ILE A 73 4.04 5.67 17.80
N ARG A 74 3.48 6.83 17.49
CA ARG A 74 3.17 7.87 18.48
C ARG A 74 1.84 7.68 19.20
N ASP A 75 0.95 6.87 18.65
CA ASP A 75 -0.38 6.60 19.20
C ASP A 75 -0.51 5.11 19.59
N PRO A 76 -0.30 4.76 20.87
CA PRO A 76 -0.42 3.39 21.36
C PRO A 76 -1.81 2.79 21.20
N GLU A 77 -2.87 3.61 21.25
CA GLU A 77 -4.24 3.12 21.09
C GLU A 77 -4.54 2.79 19.63
N LEU A 78 -4.03 3.58 18.68
CA LEU A 78 -4.07 3.24 17.26
C LEU A 78 -3.32 1.93 16.96
N LEU A 79 -2.10 1.77 17.51
CA LEU A 79 -1.35 0.53 17.32
C LEU A 79 -2.10 -0.69 17.91
N LYS A 80 -2.74 -0.50 19.06
CA LYS A 80 -3.58 -1.53 19.68
C LYS A 80 -4.77 -1.89 18.79
N SER A 81 -5.51 -0.91 18.28
CA SER A 81 -6.67 -1.16 17.42
C SER A 81 -6.28 -1.88 16.11
N ILE A 82 -5.15 -1.51 15.49
CA ILE A 82 -4.62 -2.19 14.30
C ILE A 82 -4.35 -3.68 14.59
N LYS A 83 -3.75 -4.00 15.74
CA LYS A 83 -3.48 -5.38 16.14
C LYS A 83 -4.75 -6.16 16.44
N GLU A 84 -5.71 -5.54 17.12
CA GLU A 84 -7.00 -6.18 17.44
C GLU A 84 -7.80 -6.49 16.16
N GLU A 85 -7.86 -5.56 15.20
CA GLU A 85 -8.50 -5.78 13.90
C GLU A 85 -7.84 -6.91 13.10
N PHE A 86 -6.50 -6.96 13.11
CA PHE A 86 -5.74 -8.00 12.45
C PHE A 86 -6.05 -9.40 13.03
N GLU A 87 -6.06 -9.54 14.36
CA GLU A 87 -6.40 -10.82 15.01
C GLU A 87 -7.85 -11.23 14.77
N ALA A 88 -8.79 -10.28 14.79
CA ALA A 88 -10.19 -10.55 14.46
C ALA A 88 -10.34 -11.11 13.04
N THR A 89 -9.59 -10.55 12.08
CA THR A 89 -9.60 -11.04 10.69
C THR A 89 -9.03 -12.46 10.59
N ARG A 90 -7.95 -12.78 11.34
CA ARG A 90 -7.38 -14.13 11.39
C ARG A 90 -8.36 -15.17 11.95
N ILE A 91 -9.13 -14.83 12.99
CA ILE A 91 -10.14 -15.72 13.58
C ILE A 91 -11.26 -16.00 12.57
N SER A 92 -11.67 -15.01 11.78
CA SER A 92 -12.75 -15.16 10.80
C SER A 92 -12.39 -16.03 9.58
N GLN A 93 -11.10 -16.30 9.36
CA GLN A 93 -10.60 -17.14 8.26
C GLN A 93 -10.26 -18.58 8.67
N GLN A 94 -10.52 -18.95 9.93
CA GLN A 94 -10.40 -20.32 10.46
C GLN A 94 -11.79 -20.97 10.59
#